data_AF-A0A0K8RE83-F1
#
_entry.id   AF-A0A0K8RE83-F1
#
_cell.length_a   1.000
_cell.length_b   1.000
_cell.length_c   1.000
_cell.angle_alpha   90.00
_cell.angle_beta   90.00
_cell.angle_gamma   90.00
#
_symmetry.space_group_name_H-M   'P 1'
#
loop_
_entity.id
_entity.type
_entity.pdbx_description
1 polymer ?
#
loop_
_entity_poly.entity_id
_entity_poly.type
_entity_poly.pdbx_seq_one_letter_code
_entity_poly.pdbx_strand_id
1 'polypeptide(L)'
;MIVTGIFLLFAAMPLVCVAEENVKSPQCGRVTPSSFPPDSPPQPLILRLGGYCSLIYPGTEGSWIGLASGVKDCSMCCVNKDGKGNLTYFQTQIPNSFPCGDGKKCIGGT
;
A
#
# COMPACT_ATOMS: atom_id res chain seq x y z
N MET A 1 36.61 38.40 -39.10
CA MET A 1 35.47 37.90 -38.29
C MET A 1 35.13 36.50 -38.78
N ILE A 2 35.48 35.49 -37.99
CA ILE A 2 35.01 34.11 -38.19
C ILE A 2 34.20 33.81 -36.94
N VAL A 3 32.88 33.91 -37.10
CA VAL A 3 31.90 33.56 -36.08
C VAL A 3 31.55 32.10 -36.33
N THR A 4 32.34 31.19 -35.74
CA THR A 4 31.98 29.77 -35.64
C THR A 4 31.57 29.50 -34.21
N GLY A 5 30.35 29.93 -33.89
CA GLY A 5 29.66 29.56 -32.66
C GLY A 5 29.34 28.07 -32.71
N ILE A 6 30.11 27.26 -31.99
CA ILE A 6 29.81 25.85 -31.76
C ILE A 6 28.71 25.84 -30.70
N PHE A 7 27.46 25.77 -31.16
CA PHE A 7 26.31 25.54 -30.30
C PHE A 7 26.35 24.10 -29.78
N LEU A 8 26.65 23.96 -28.49
CA LEU A 8 26.53 22.72 -27.74
C LEU A 8 25.05 22.34 -27.63
N LEU A 9 24.60 21.42 -28.48
CA LEU A 9 23.30 20.75 -28.34
C LEU A 9 23.40 19.73 -27.21
N PHE A 10 23.13 20.17 -25.99
CA PHE A 10 22.85 19.25 -24.88
C PHE A 10 21.51 18.57 -25.16
N ALA A 11 21.59 17.30 -25.57
CA ALA A 11 20.45 16.41 -25.64
C ALA A 11 19.87 16.26 -24.22
N ALA A 12 18.77 16.96 -23.95
CA ALA A 12 17.98 16.75 -22.76
C ALA A 12 17.24 15.41 -22.93
N MET A 13 17.85 14.33 -22.46
CA MET A 13 17.13 13.09 -22.18
C MET A 13 16.12 13.39 -21.07
N PRO A 14 14.80 13.28 -21.29
CA PRO A 14 13.88 13.25 -20.17
C PRO A 14 14.16 11.94 -19.45
N LEU A 15 14.88 12.03 -18.32
CA LEU A 15 14.81 11.01 -17.29
C LEU A 15 13.34 10.94 -16.90
N VAL A 16 12.63 9.96 -17.46
CA VAL A 16 11.30 9.58 -17.00
C VAL A 16 11.51 9.16 -15.55
N CYS A 17 11.26 10.09 -14.64
CA CYS A 17 11.11 9.78 -13.23
C CYS A 17 9.96 8.78 -13.15
N VAL A 18 10.29 7.49 -13.10
CA VAL A 18 9.45 6.53 -12.40
C VAL A 18 9.56 6.94 -10.94
N ALA A 19 8.76 7.94 -10.58
CA ALA A 19 8.47 8.18 -9.20
C ALA A 19 7.73 6.92 -8.74
N GLU A 20 8.46 6.00 -8.10
CA GLU A 20 7.83 5.14 -7.11
C GLU A 20 7.26 6.10 -6.06
N GLU A 21 6.02 6.53 -6.32
CA GLU A 21 5.24 7.34 -5.40
C GLU A 21 5.01 6.45 -4.18
N ASN A 22 5.94 6.56 -3.23
CA ASN A 22 5.79 6.06 -1.89
C ASN A 22 4.68 6.89 -1.25
N VAL A 23 3.43 6.54 -1.53
CA VAL A 23 2.25 7.22 -0.98
C VAL A 23 2.26 6.97 0.52
N LYS A 24 2.83 7.93 1.24
CA LYS A 24 2.85 7.92 2.70
C LYS A 24 1.46 8.32 3.18
N SER A 25 0.58 7.37 3.41
CA SER A 25 -0.60 7.65 4.22
C SER A 25 -0.12 7.89 5.66
N PRO A 26 -0.38 9.08 6.26
CA PRO A 26 0.15 9.44 7.57
C PRO A 26 -0.28 8.47 8.68
N GLN A 27 -1.35 7.70 8.48
CA GLN A 27 -1.88 6.75 9.47
C GLN A 27 -1.57 5.28 9.15
N CYS A 28 -1.12 4.94 7.94
CA CYS A 28 -0.93 3.54 7.51
C CYS A 28 0.53 3.11 7.44
N GLY A 29 1.46 3.95 7.88
CA GLY A 29 2.89 3.70 7.75
C GLY A 29 3.36 3.72 6.29
N ARG A 30 4.61 3.32 6.06
CA ARG A 30 5.17 3.18 4.71
C ARG A 30 4.82 1.79 4.17
N VAL A 31 4.13 1.76 3.05
CA VAL A 31 3.79 0.54 2.30
C VAL A 31 4.31 0.71 0.89
N THR A 32 5.01 -0.31 0.41
CA THR A 32 5.58 -0.38 -0.95
C THR A 32 4.94 -1.54 -1.71
N PRO A 33 5.06 -1.59 -3.04
CA PRO A 33 4.60 -2.75 -3.82
C PRO A 33 5.21 -4.09 -3.37
N SER A 34 6.42 -4.06 -2.80
CA SER A 34 7.13 -5.20 -2.19
C SER A 34 6.62 -5.61 -0.80
N SER A 35 5.74 -4.81 -0.20
CA SER A 35 5.09 -5.14 1.09
C SER A 35 3.98 -6.18 0.96
N PHE A 36 3.59 -6.51 -0.29
CA PHE A 36 2.57 -7.51 -0.58
C PHE A 36 3.23 -8.89 -0.59
N PRO A 37 2.95 -9.74 0.41
CA PRO A 37 3.51 -11.08 0.43
C PRO A 37 2.94 -11.92 -0.73
N PRO A 38 3.67 -12.93 -1.20
CA PRO A 38 3.15 -13.86 -2.20
C PRO A 38 1.92 -14.61 -1.65
N ASP A 39 1.01 -14.98 -2.55
CA ASP A 39 -0.17 -15.82 -2.28
C ASP A 39 0.24 -17.28 -2.01
N SER A 40 1.13 -17.50 -1.05
CA SER A 40 1.61 -18.82 -0.62
C SER A 40 1.15 -19.10 0.82
N PRO A 41 0.67 -20.33 1.10
CA PRO A 41 0.35 -20.73 2.47
C PRO A 41 1.63 -20.93 3.32
N PRO A 42 1.57 -20.69 4.64
CA PRO A 42 0.44 -20.16 5.40
C PRO A 42 0.24 -18.65 5.16
N GLN A 43 -1.00 -18.23 4.95
CA GLN A 43 -1.31 -16.82 4.69
C GLN A 43 -1.03 -15.97 5.94
N PRO A 44 -0.11 -14.97 5.87
CA PRO A 44 0.12 -14.06 6.98
C PRO A 44 -1.15 -13.29 7.35
N LEU A 45 -1.23 -12.83 8.60
CA LEU A 45 -2.35 -12.02 9.12
C LEU A 45 -2.69 -10.82 8.22
N ILE A 46 -1.66 -10.24 7.59
CA ILE A 46 -1.78 -9.13 6.67
C ILE A 46 -2.62 -9.47 5.42
N LEU A 47 -2.53 -10.69 4.89
CA LEU A 47 -3.37 -11.17 3.78
C LEU A 47 -4.77 -11.54 4.25
N ARG A 48 -4.92 -12.09 5.46
CA ARG A 48 -6.26 -12.34 6.03
C ARG A 48 -7.05 -11.05 6.22
N LEU A 49 -6.42 -10.00 6.75
CA LEU A 49 -7.01 -8.67 6.81
C LEU A 49 -7.21 -8.09 5.41
N GLY A 50 -6.31 -8.36 4.47
CA GLY A 50 -6.48 -8.01 3.06
C GLY A 50 -7.75 -8.63 2.44
N GLY A 51 -8.05 -9.89 2.75
CA GLY A 51 -9.29 -10.54 2.34
C GLY A 51 -10.53 -9.89 2.96
N TYR A 52 -10.45 -9.39 4.19
CA TYR A 52 -11.52 -8.58 4.75
C TYR A 52 -11.67 -7.24 4.01
N CYS A 53 -10.57 -6.57 3.68
CA CYS A 53 -10.56 -5.33 2.92
C CYS A 53 -11.25 -5.47 1.56
N SER A 54 -10.98 -6.55 0.82
CA SER A 54 -11.61 -6.77 -0.48
C SER A 54 -13.12 -7.01 -0.40
N LEU A 55 -13.62 -7.52 0.74
CA LEU A 55 -15.04 -7.71 0.97
C LEU A 55 -15.77 -6.39 1.27
N ILE A 56 -15.15 -5.49 2.04
CA ILE A 56 -15.76 -4.21 2.42
C ILE A 56 -15.59 -3.10 1.38
N TYR A 57 -14.62 -3.25 0.46
CA TYR A 57 -14.42 -2.36 -0.70
C TYR A 57 -14.68 -3.11 -2.01
N PRO A 58 -15.95 -3.50 -2.29
CA PRO A 58 -16.27 -4.20 -3.53
C PRO A 58 -16.05 -3.30 -4.75
N GLY A 59 -15.68 -3.90 -5.89
CA GLY A 59 -15.49 -3.19 -7.17
C GLY A 59 -14.11 -2.57 -7.38
N THR A 60 -13.17 -2.81 -6.47
CA THR A 60 -11.76 -2.43 -6.65
C THR A 60 -10.92 -3.68 -6.91
N GLU A 61 -10.49 -3.83 -8.16
CA GLU A 61 -9.61 -4.92 -8.58
C GLU A 61 -8.20 -4.73 -8.02
N GLY A 62 -7.46 -5.83 -7.86
CA GLY A 62 -6.07 -5.80 -7.39
C GLY A 62 -5.82 -6.66 -6.15
N SER A 63 -4.58 -6.60 -5.66
CA SER A 63 -4.16 -7.32 -4.45
C SER A 63 -4.44 -6.48 -3.21
N TRP A 64 -4.87 -7.11 -2.13
CA TRP A 64 -5.21 -6.44 -0.88
C TRP A 64 -4.36 -6.91 0.27
N ILE A 65 -3.94 -5.97 1.11
CA ILE A 65 -3.35 -6.21 2.42
C ILE A 65 -4.04 -5.35 3.47
N GLY A 66 -4.07 -5.84 4.72
CA GLY A 66 -4.56 -5.08 5.85
C GLY A 66 -3.51 -4.96 6.95
N LEU A 67 -3.25 -3.74 7.39
CA LEU A 67 -2.25 -3.38 8.38
C LEU A 67 -2.94 -2.85 9.63
N ALA A 68 -2.67 -3.43 10.80
CA ALA A 68 -3.12 -2.85 12.05
C ALA A 68 -2.39 -1.52 12.29
N SER A 69 -3.14 -0.43 12.48
CA SER A 69 -2.63 0.91 12.75
C SER A 69 -2.70 1.24 14.26
N GLY A 70 -3.57 0.57 15.00
CA GLY A 70 -3.68 0.72 16.45
C GLY A 70 -4.33 -0.49 17.14
N VAL A 71 -3.64 -1.06 18.12
CA VAL A 71 -4.13 -2.22 18.91
C VAL A 71 -5.22 -1.80 19.91
N LYS A 72 -5.21 -0.56 20.39
CA LYS A 72 -6.18 -0.05 21.38
C LYS A 72 -7.57 0.19 20.79
N ASP A 73 -7.64 0.72 19.58
CA ASP A 73 -8.90 1.16 18.97
C ASP A 73 -9.32 0.26 17.79
N CYS A 74 -8.64 -0.90 17.65
CA CYS A 74 -8.84 -1.83 16.55
C CYS A 74 -8.79 -1.18 15.17
N SER A 75 -7.99 -0.13 14.98
CA SER A 75 -7.90 0.55 13.70
C SER A 75 -6.97 -0.21 12.76
N MET A 76 -7.35 -0.29 11.49
CA MET A 76 -6.51 -0.85 10.44
C MET A 76 -6.57 -0.01 9.16
N CYS A 77 -5.55 -0.22 8.34
CA CYS A 77 -5.47 0.29 7.00
C CYS A 77 -5.59 -0.85 6.00
N CYS A 78 -6.51 -0.70 5.07
CA CYS A 78 -6.58 -1.51 3.87
C CYS A 78 -5.76 -0.85 2.78
N VAL A 79 -4.85 -1.60 2.17
CA VAL A 79 -4.07 -1.14 1.02
C VAL A 79 -4.36 -2.04 -0.16
N ASN A 80 -4.87 -1.43 -1.22
CA ASN A 80 -5.05 -2.08 -2.51
C ASN A 80 -3.87 -1.72 -3.41
N LYS A 81 -3.31 -2.73 -4.08
CA LYS A 81 -2.37 -2.56 -5.19
C LYS A 81 -3.09 -2.93 -6.47
N ASP A 82 -3.29 -1.93 -7.34
CA ASP A 82 -3.93 -2.14 -8.64
C ASP A 82 -3.01 -2.91 -9.61
N GLY A 83 -3.55 -3.27 -10.79
CA GLY A 83 -2.79 -3.98 -11.83
C GLY A 83 -1.62 -3.18 -12.44
N LYS A 84 -1.53 -1.87 -12.16
CA LYS A 84 -0.44 -0.98 -12.59
C LYS A 84 0.59 -0.76 -11.48
N GLY A 85 0.36 -1.30 -10.28
CA GLY A 85 1.23 -1.13 -9.11
C GLY A 85 0.92 0.11 -8.27
N ASN A 86 -0.15 0.86 -8.57
CA ASN A 86 -0.56 2.01 -7.76
C ASN A 86 -1.17 1.55 -6.44
N LEU A 87 -0.88 2.29 -5.37
CA LEU A 87 -1.35 1.97 -4.02
C LEU A 87 -2.49 2.90 -3.63
N THR A 88 -3.63 2.32 -3.28
CA THR A 88 -4.77 3.04 -2.70
C THR A 88 -4.97 2.63 -1.25
N TYR A 89 -5.23 3.61 -0.38
CA TYR A 89 -5.30 3.42 1.07
C TYR A 89 -6.71 3.72 1.58
N PHE A 90 -7.21 2.86 2.45
CA PHE A 90 -8.48 3.07 3.14
C PHE A 90 -8.30 2.79 4.63
N GLN A 91 -8.94 3.59 5.47
CA GLN A 91 -8.95 3.39 6.91
C GLN A 91 -10.27 2.76 7.33
N THR A 92 -10.18 1.73 8.16
CA THR A 92 -11.34 1.01 8.70
C THR A 92 -11.02 0.41 10.07
N GLN A 93 -11.97 -0.30 10.65
CA GLN A 93 -11.76 -1.06 11.88
C GLN A 93 -11.56 -2.55 11.58
N ILE A 94 -10.69 -3.17 12.37
CA ILE A 94 -10.47 -4.60 12.43
C ILE A 94 -11.78 -5.27 12.88
N PRO A 95 -12.18 -6.41 12.30
CA PRO A 95 -13.35 -7.16 12.77
C PRO A 95 -13.21 -7.59 14.22
N ASN A 96 -14.33 -7.67 14.93
CA ASN A 96 -14.34 -8.25 16.28
C ASN A 96 -13.73 -9.65 16.31
N SER A 97 -13.02 -9.96 17.39
CA SER A 97 -12.33 -11.24 17.62
C SER A 97 -11.16 -11.54 16.67
N PHE A 98 -10.82 -10.64 15.74
CA PHE A 98 -9.66 -10.83 14.88
C PHE A 98 -8.35 -10.71 15.70
N PRO A 99 -7.38 -11.61 15.51
CA PRO A 99 -6.12 -11.59 16.26
C PRO A 99 -5.27 -10.36 15.91
N CYS A 100 -4.86 -9.59 16.92
CA CYS A 100 -4.09 -8.35 16.79
C CYS A 100 -2.66 -8.41 17.38
N GLY A 101 -2.08 -9.61 17.42
CA GLY A 101 -0.74 -9.87 17.97
C GLY A 101 -0.76 -10.29 19.45
N ASP A 102 0.29 -10.94 19.93
CA ASP A 102 0.48 -11.35 21.34
C ASP A 102 -0.70 -12.12 21.97
N GLY A 103 -1.41 -12.94 21.17
CA GLY A 103 -2.61 -13.65 21.61
C GLY A 103 -3.82 -12.77 21.90
N LYS A 104 -3.72 -11.47 21.66
CA LYS A 104 -4.81 -10.50 21.82
C LYS A 104 -5.73 -10.54 20.61
N LYS A 105 -6.98 -10.17 20.87
CA LYS A 105 -8.01 -10.02 19.85
C LYS A 105 -8.58 -8.62 19.93
N CYS A 106 -9.04 -8.13 18.78
CA CYS A 106 -9.81 -6.90 18.74
C CYS A 106 -11.15 -7.08 19.48
N ILE A 107 -11.49 -6.13 20.36
CA ILE A 107 -12.78 -6.00 21.05
C ILE A 107 -13.30 -4.59 20.76
N GLY A 108 -14.51 -4.47 20.19
CA GLY A 108 -15.06 -3.17 19.76
C GLY A 108 -14.70 -2.80 18.31
N GLY A 109 -14.38 -3.81 17.50
CA GLY A 109 -14.22 -3.70 16.06
C GLY A 109 -15.55 -3.65 15.31
N THR A 110 -15.48 -3.76 13.97
CA THR A 110 -16.67 -3.94 13.11
C THR A 110 -17.30 -5.32 13.23
#